data_AF-A0A8B6HS05-F1
#
_entry.id   AF-A0A8B6HS05-F1
#
_cell.length_a   1.000
_cell.length_b   1.000
_cell.length_c   1.000
_cell.angle_alpha   90.00
_cell.angle_beta   90.00
_cell.angle_gamma   90.00
#
_symmetry.space_group_name_H-M   'P 1'
#
loop_
_entity.id
_entity.type
_entity.pdbx_description
1 polymer ?
#
loop_
_entity_poly.entity_id
_entity_poly.type
_entity_poly.pdbx_seq_one_letter_code
_entity_poly.pdbx_strand_id
1 'polypeptide(L)'
;MLGDLDTYGFDLWSHTVNGVFIRHLKGENNRNMSILVISQCSFRDSGDYSCNAWNTKGENKYRSNKTTAVVVNDVPIIIGTYTYNDILPTFSVIYFAKPSSNVPQWFKYTTLLVDSSRVSIRNTNKNISFEIYGKKIKETVYSSNLSMKEQIPGTFTVMLSNEYGQVRTTFNWKPEEPGQLFFFGLLVLTGMIVFILTAGVIAVVIKIKSTIDIMQHQRMKIPLTYTIEPTPNMKNRVLDIIWKFLT
;
A
#
# COMPACT_ATOMS: atom_id res chain seq x y z
N MET A 1 -59.52 -42.84 0.39
CA MET A 1 -58.87 -41.87 1.31
C MET A 1 -57.37 -42.14 1.26
N LEU A 2 -56.67 -41.46 0.36
CA LEU A 2 -55.21 -41.43 0.35
C LEU A 2 -54.83 -40.46 1.46
N GLY A 3 -54.20 -40.96 2.53
CA GLY A 3 -53.78 -40.13 3.65
C GLY A 3 -52.85 -39.03 3.15
N ASP A 4 -53.15 -37.79 3.53
CA ASP A 4 -52.23 -36.66 3.37
C ASP A 4 -50.89 -37.06 4.00
N LEU A 5 -49.90 -37.27 3.15
CA LEU A 5 -48.51 -37.36 3.61
C LEU A 5 -48.15 -35.96 4.11
N ASP A 6 -48.15 -35.80 5.44
CA ASP A 6 -47.54 -34.65 6.12
C ASP A 6 -46.21 -34.33 5.41
N THR A 7 -46.12 -33.16 4.80
CA THR A 7 -44.93 -32.75 4.08
C THR A 7 -44.00 -32.11 5.10
N TYR A 8 -42.95 -32.83 5.46
CA TYR A 8 -41.88 -32.31 6.31
C TYR A 8 -40.86 -31.60 5.44
N GLY A 9 -40.57 -30.34 5.76
CA GLY A 9 -39.62 -29.52 5.04
C GLY A 9 -38.63 -28.85 6.00
N PHE A 10 -37.35 -28.92 5.65
CA PHE A 10 -36.33 -28.04 6.21
C PHE A 10 -36.15 -26.91 5.21
N ASP A 11 -36.49 -25.68 5.61
CA ASP A 11 -36.43 -24.54 4.69
C ASP A 11 -34.98 -24.19 4.39
N LEU A 12 -34.19 -23.91 5.43
CA LEU A 12 -32.88 -23.29 5.29
C LEU A 12 -32.20 -23.16 6.65
N TRP A 13 -30.87 -23.18 6.65
CA TRP A 13 -30.09 -22.64 7.75
C TRP A 13 -29.86 -21.15 7.52
N SER A 14 -29.88 -20.35 8.58
CA SER A 14 -29.47 -18.94 8.53
C SER A 14 -28.32 -18.68 9.48
N HIS A 15 -27.31 -17.97 8.99
CA HIS A 15 -26.14 -17.53 9.76
C HIS A 15 -26.26 -16.04 10.04
N THR A 16 -26.16 -15.67 11.30
CA THR A 16 -26.19 -14.29 11.80
C THR A 16 -24.96 -14.01 12.66
N VAL A 17 -24.42 -12.80 12.57
CA VAL A 17 -23.27 -12.37 13.41
C VAL A 17 -23.63 -11.04 14.07
N ASN A 18 -23.58 -10.98 15.40
CA ASN A 18 -23.97 -9.81 16.18
C ASN A 18 -25.37 -9.28 15.78
N GLY A 19 -26.30 -10.21 15.55
CA GLY A 19 -27.68 -9.91 15.10
C GLY A 19 -27.84 -9.55 13.63
N VAL A 20 -26.75 -9.45 12.86
CA VAL A 20 -26.80 -9.14 11.41
C VAL A 20 -26.93 -10.43 10.61
N PHE A 21 -27.96 -10.53 9.76
CA PHE A 21 -28.10 -11.63 8.82
C PHE A 21 -26.98 -11.63 7.77
N ILE A 22 -26.24 -12.73 7.72
CA ILE A 22 -25.11 -12.90 6.82
C ILE A 22 -25.54 -13.59 5.53
N ARG A 23 -26.05 -14.82 5.67
CA ARG A 23 -26.37 -15.68 4.54
C ARG A 23 -27.30 -16.82 4.93
N HIS A 24 -27.91 -17.38 3.90
CA HIS A 24 -28.55 -18.68 3.95
C HIS A 24 -27.57 -19.78 3.61
N LEU A 25 -27.74 -20.92 4.27
CA LEU A 25 -26.93 -22.11 4.05
C LEU A 25 -27.85 -23.30 3.81
N LYS A 26 -27.47 -24.14 2.85
CA LYS A 26 -28.20 -25.36 2.54
C LYS A 26 -27.64 -26.48 3.41
N GLY A 27 -28.51 -27.09 4.21
CA GLY A 27 -28.21 -28.33 4.91
C GLY A 27 -28.48 -29.55 4.02
N GLU A 28 -27.85 -30.66 4.36
CA GLU A 28 -28.23 -31.97 3.88
C GLU A 28 -29.45 -32.45 4.66
N ASN A 29 -30.56 -32.68 3.94
CA ASN A 29 -31.84 -33.00 4.54
C ASN A 29 -32.19 -34.46 4.32
N ASN A 30 -32.64 -35.12 5.38
CA ASN A 30 -33.36 -36.39 5.36
C ASN A 30 -34.77 -36.17 5.96
N ARG A 31 -35.68 -37.14 5.87
CA ARG A 31 -37.10 -37.05 6.26
C ARG A 31 -37.36 -36.39 7.63
N ASN A 32 -36.45 -36.55 8.59
CA ASN A 32 -36.59 -36.06 9.96
C ASN A 32 -35.36 -35.29 10.48
N MET A 33 -34.36 -35.01 9.63
CA MET A 33 -33.10 -34.43 10.05
C MET A 33 -32.56 -33.46 8.99
N SER A 34 -32.00 -32.34 9.43
CA SER A 34 -31.17 -31.45 8.60
C SER A 34 -29.79 -31.32 9.24
N ILE A 35 -28.75 -31.54 8.45
CA ILE A 35 -27.35 -31.44 8.88
C ILE A 35 -26.69 -30.34 8.07
N LEU A 36 -26.11 -29.35 8.74
CA LEU A 36 -25.26 -28.35 8.10
C LEU A 36 -23.80 -28.69 8.36
N VAL A 37 -23.04 -28.95 7.29
CA VAL A 37 -21.59 -29.16 7.36
C VAL A 37 -20.88 -27.94 6.81
N ILE A 38 -20.05 -27.32 7.65
CA ILE A 38 -19.16 -26.21 7.26
C ILE A 38 -17.75 -26.76 7.35
N SER A 39 -17.08 -26.88 6.21
CA SER A 39 -15.69 -27.32 6.13
C SER A 39 -14.76 -26.13 6.03
N GLN A 40 -13.50 -26.30 6.46
CA GLN A 40 -12.47 -25.25 6.43
C GLN A 40 -12.93 -23.95 7.09
N CYS A 41 -13.43 -24.08 8.32
CA CYS A 41 -13.94 -22.96 9.09
C CYS A 41 -12.88 -21.87 9.26
N SER A 42 -13.33 -20.62 9.18
CA SER A 42 -12.55 -19.44 9.49
C SER A 42 -13.23 -18.66 10.62
N PHE A 43 -12.55 -17.67 11.19
CA PHE A 43 -13.17 -16.79 12.18
C PHE A 43 -14.48 -16.15 11.70
N ARG A 44 -14.65 -15.98 10.37
CA ARG A 44 -15.83 -15.40 9.73
C ARG A 44 -17.07 -16.30 9.81
N ASP A 45 -16.88 -17.58 10.14
CA ASP A 45 -17.94 -18.56 10.33
C ASP A 45 -18.40 -18.64 11.80
N SER A 46 -17.83 -17.82 12.70
CA SER A 46 -18.42 -17.63 14.03
C SER A 46 -19.77 -16.91 13.91
N GLY A 47 -20.65 -17.12 14.88
CA GLY A 47 -21.95 -16.46 14.95
C GLY A 47 -23.06 -17.42 15.34
N ASP A 48 -24.29 -16.95 15.21
CA ASP A 48 -25.49 -17.72 15.49
C ASP A 48 -25.99 -18.43 14.24
N TYR A 49 -26.23 -19.72 14.36
CA TYR A 49 -26.81 -20.56 13.31
C TYR A 49 -28.20 -20.99 13.73
N SER A 50 -29.18 -20.69 12.87
CA SER A 50 -30.58 -21.03 13.11
C SER A 50 -31.06 -22.04 12.07
N CYS A 51 -31.65 -23.13 12.55
CA CYS A 51 -32.33 -24.11 11.71
C CYS A 51 -33.82 -23.82 11.71
N ASN A 52 -34.38 -23.49 10.54
CA ASN A 52 -35.82 -23.28 10.35
C ASN A 52 -36.46 -24.54 9.77
N ALA A 53 -37.28 -25.21 10.58
CA ALA A 53 -38.06 -26.36 10.18
C ALA A 53 -39.55 -26.01 10.11
N TRP A 54 -40.26 -26.63 9.18
CA TRP A 54 -41.71 -26.52 9.09
C TRP A 54 -42.35 -27.85 8.77
N ASN A 55 -43.59 -28.00 9.20
CA ASN A 55 -44.46 -29.05 8.73
C ASN A 55 -45.81 -28.47 8.33
N THR A 56 -46.45 -29.15 7.38
CA THR A 56 -47.87 -29.01 7.10
C THR A 56 -48.57 -30.12 7.87
N LYS A 57 -49.34 -29.75 8.89
CA LYS A 57 -50.21 -30.68 9.62
C LYS A 57 -51.64 -30.16 9.51
N GLY A 58 -52.46 -30.80 8.67
CA GLY A 58 -53.75 -30.27 8.25
C GLY A 58 -53.62 -29.00 7.39
N GLU A 59 -54.54 -28.05 7.54
CA GLU A 59 -54.51 -26.76 6.79
C GLU A 59 -53.49 -25.74 7.34
N ASN A 60 -52.86 -26.03 8.48
CA ASN A 60 -51.96 -25.12 9.17
C ASN A 60 -50.49 -25.43 8.89
N LYS A 61 -49.69 -24.38 8.67
CA LYS A 61 -48.22 -24.46 8.61
C LYS A 61 -47.63 -24.10 9.97
N TYR A 62 -46.91 -25.02 10.60
CA TYR A 62 -46.16 -24.72 11.83
C TYR A 62 -44.68 -24.51 11.49
N ARG A 63 -44.06 -23.53 12.14
CA ARG A 63 -42.63 -23.22 12.00
C ARG A 63 -41.95 -23.34 13.36
N SER A 64 -40.81 -24.02 13.40
CA SER A 64 -39.92 -24.07 14.55
C SER A 64 -38.56 -23.53 14.15
N ASN A 65 -38.00 -22.66 14.99
CA ASN A 65 -36.66 -22.14 14.85
C ASN A 65 -35.86 -22.50 16.11
N LYS A 66 -34.68 -23.11 15.91
CA LYS A 66 -33.70 -23.32 16.97
C LYS A 66 -32.38 -22.70 16.58
N THR A 67 -31.85 -21.87 17.47
CA THR A 67 -30.59 -21.14 17.28
C THR A 67 -29.50 -21.71 18.18
N THR A 68 -28.28 -21.79 17.66
CA THR A 68 -27.07 -22.15 18.41
C THR A 68 -25.95 -21.18 18.09
N ALA A 69 -25.21 -20.77 19.11
CA ALA A 69 -24.00 -19.97 18.95
C ALA A 69 -22.83 -20.89 18.59
N VAL A 70 -22.09 -20.52 17.54
CA VAL A 70 -20.87 -21.19 17.11
C VAL A 70 -19.71 -20.23 17.26
N VAL A 71 -18.65 -20.71 17.90
CA VAL A 71 -17.39 -19.99 18.04
C VAL A 71 -16.31 -20.79 17.33
N VAL A 72 -15.70 -20.18 16.32
CA VAL A 72 -14.53 -20.75 15.66
C VAL A 72 -13.28 -20.23 16.37
N ASN A 73 -12.55 -21.16 16.96
CA ASN A 73 -11.23 -20.88 17.54
C ASN A 73 -10.15 -21.17 16.51
N ASP A 74 -9.14 -20.31 16.45
CA ASP A 74 -8.04 -20.40 15.49
C ASP A 74 -6.81 -19.68 16.04
N VAL A 75 -5.66 -19.84 15.40
CA VAL A 75 -4.46 -19.01 15.67
C VAL A 75 -4.78 -17.52 15.47
N PRO A 76 -4.07 -16.59 16.13
CA PRO A 76 -4.31 -15.17 15.91
C PRO A 76 -4.07 -14.80 14.44
N ILE A 77 -4.91 -13.89 13.92
CA ILE A 77 -4.91 -13.47 12.50
C ILE A 77 -4.54 -12.01 12.43
N ILE A 78 -3.48 -11.69 11.66
CA ILE A 78 -3.07 -10.31 11.40
C ILE A 78 -3.98 -9.74 10.31
N ILE A 79 -4.70 -8.67 10.66
CA ILE A 79 -5.62 -7.97 9.75
C ILE A 79 -4.90 -6.83 9.03
N GLY A 80 -3.95 -6.18 9.71
CA GLY A 80 -3.22 -5.06 9.13
C GLY A 80 -1.97 -4.70 9.92
N THR A 81 -1.00 -4.15 9.21
CA THR A 81 0.27 -3.66 9.76
C THR A 81 0.54 -2.26 9.25
N TYR A 82 0.98 -1.36 10.13
CA TYR A 82 1.24 0.03 9.79
C TYR A 82 2.55 0.49 10.42
N THR A 83 3.22 1.40 9.72
CA THR A 83 4.37 2.16 10.24
C THR A 83 4.01 3.63 10.14
N TYR A 84 4.13 4.36 11.24
CA TYR A 84 3.90 5.80 11.31
C TYR A 84 5.20 6.50 11.69
N ASN A 85 5.43 7.69 11.11
CA ASN A 85 6.61 8.56 11.31
C ASN A 85 7.94 7.94 10.87
N ASP A 86 8.67 8.64 10.02
CA ASP A 86 9.95 8.13 9.50
C ASP A 86 11.12 8.34 10.47
N ILE A 87 11.04 9.35 11.35
CA ILE A 87 12.11 9.71 12.29
C ILE A 87 12.05 8.87 13.59
N LEU A 88 10.87 8.76 14.20
CA LEU A 88 10.62 7.98 15.42
C LEU A 88 9.43 7.06 15.15
N PRO A 89 9.69 5.86 14.60
CA PRO A 89 8.62 5.04 14.06
C PRO A 89 7.73 4.51 15.17
N THR A 90 6.44 4.45 14.86
CA THR A 90 5.48 3.62 15.59
C THR A 90 5.02 2.50 14.67
N PHE A 91 5.34 1.27 15.06
CA PHE A 91 4.82 0.08 14.40
C PHE A 91 3.49 -0.29 15.05
N SER A 92 2.48 -0.57 14.24
CA SER A 92 1.17 -0.98 14.71
C SER A 92 0.76 -2.27 14.02
N VAL A 93 0.29 -3.23 14.81
CA VAL A 93 -0.31 -4.47 14.32
C VAL A 93 -1.73 -4.54 14.83
N ILE A 94 -2.66 -4.71 13.90
CA ILE A 94 -4.08 -4.95 14.16
C ILE A 94 -4.34 -6.43 13.89
N TYR A 95 -4.93 -7.11 14.87
CA TYR A 95 -5.14 -8.55 14.80
C TYR A 95 -6.45 -8.98 15.45
N PHE A 96 -6.99 -10.10 14.98
CA PHE A 96 -8.09 -10.83 15.60
C PHE A 96 -7.53 -12.06 16.31
N ALA A 97 -8.08 -12.40 17.48
CA ALA A 97 -7.69 -13.60 18.20
C ALA A 97 -8.89 -14.19 18.92
N LYS A 98 -9.20 -15.45 18.63
CA LYS A 98 -10.23 -16.21 19.34
C LYS A 98 -9.73 -17.64 19.62
N PRO A 99 -9.60 -18.04 20.88
CA PRO A 99 -9.78 -17.25 22.11
C PRO A 99 -8.80 -16.08 22.18
N SER A 100 -9.04 -15.16 23.12
CA SER A 100 -8.21 -13.97 23.31
C SER A 100 -6.73 -14.34 23.37
N SER A 101 -5.91 -13.63 22.60
CA SER A 101 -4.46 -13.82 22.57
C SER A 101 -3.85 -13.54 23.93
N ASN A 102 -2.75 -14.23 24.22
CA ASN A 102 -1.78 -13.78 25.21
C ASN A 102 -1.26 -12.38 24.84
N VAL A 103 -0.71 -11.67 25.81
CA VAL A 103 -0.13 -10.33 25.61
C VAL A 103 0.88 -10.37 24.46
N PRO A 104 0.72 -9.54 23.41
CA PRO A 104 1.65 -9.47 22.30
C PRO A 104 3.09 -9.23 22.77
N GLN A 105 4.03 -9.98 22.19
CA GLN A 105 5.45 -9.88 22.54
C GLN A 105 6.21 -9.25 21.38
N TRP A 106 6.90 -8.15 21.66
CA TRP A 106 7.74 -7.46 20.69
C TRP A 106 9.19 -7.89 20.87
N PHE A 107 9.91 -8.10 19.77
CA PHE A 107 11.30 -8.49 19.75
C PHE A 107 12.08 -7.54 18.85
N LYS A 108 13.32 -7.20 19.25
CA LYS A 108 14.33 -6.66 18.33
C LYS A 108 15.31 -7.78 18.01
N TYR A 109 15.33 -8.21 16.75
CA TYR A 109 15.97 -9.46 16.34
C TYR A 109 15.44 -10.65 17.16
N THR A 110 16.18 -11.09 18.17
CA THR A 110 15.84 -12.18 19.08
C THR A 110 15.59 -11.73 20.52
N THR A 111 15.83 -10.45 20.83
CA THR A 111 15.72 -9.92 22.20
C THR A 111 14.32 -9.40 22.45
N LEU A 112 13.66 -9.92 23.50
CA LEU A 112 12.35 -9.43 23.95
C LEU A 112 12.45 -7.96 24.36
N LEU A 113 11.57 -7.13 23.81
CA LEU A 113 11.41 -5.74 24.16
C LEU A 113 10.38 -5.60 25.27
N VAL A 114 10.70 -4.71 26.21
CA VAL A 114 9.82 -4.29 27.30
C VAL A 114 9.74 -2.77 27.30
N ASP A 115 8.67 -2.23 27.88
CA ASP A 115 8.52 -0.80 28.08
C ASP A 115 9.75 -0.21 28.79
N SER A 116 10.29 0.90 28.25
CA SER A 116 11.50 1.53 28.78
C SER A 116 11.59 3.03 28.44
N SER A 117 12.72 3.65 28.74
CA SER A 117 13.03 5.02 28.30
C SER A 117 13.21 5.13 26.78
N ARG A 118 13.49 4.02 26.10
CA ARG A 118 13.84 3.97 24.67
C ARG A 118 12.68 3.57 23.77
N VAL A 119 11.75 2.77 24.29
CA VAL A 119 10.57 2.27 23.56
C VAL A 119 9.33 2.31 24.44
N SER A 120 8.15 2.41 23.82
CA SER A 120 6.87 2.22 24.48
C SER A 120 6.01 1.21 23.73
N ILE A 121 5.43 0.26 24.46
CA ILE A 121 4.55 -0.78 23.96
C ILE A 121 3.15 -0.50 24.51
N ARG A 122 2.15 -0.41 23.62
CA ARG A 122 0.75 -0.19 24.01
C ARG A 122 -0.16 -1.17 23.32
N ASN A 123 -0.92 -1.91 24.12
CA ASN A 123 -1.95 -2.83 23.67
C ASN A 123 -3.33 -2.23 23.93
N THR A 124 -4.17 -2.15 22.90
CA THR A 124 -5.52 -1.59 23.00
C THR A 124 -6.51 -2.42 22.20
N ASN A 125 -7.79 -2.27 22.52
CA ASN A 125 -8.88 -2.85 21.74
C ASN A 125 -9.43 -1.77 20.81
N LYS A 126 -9.77 -2.15 19.58
CA LYS A 126 -10.38 -1.26 18.58
C LYS A 126 -11.64 -1.92 18.05
N ASN A 127 -12.69 -1.15 17.84
CA ASN A 127 -13.87 -1.63 17.13
C ASN A 127 -13.68 -1.30 15.66
N ILE A 128 -13.57 -2.33 14.82
CA ILE A 128 -13.42 -2.19 13.38
C ILE A 128 -14.63 -2.80 12.69
N SER A 129 -15.06 -2.16 11.60
CA SER A 129 -16.05 -2.73 10.70
C SER A 129 -15.32 -3.48 9.59
N PHE A 130 -15.55 -4.78 9.46
CA PHE A 130 -15.04 -5.57 8.33
C PHE A 130 -16.19 -6.19 7.55
N GLU A 131 -15.89 -6.65 6.34
CA GLU A 131 -16.86 -7.29 5.48
C GLU A 131 -16.77 -8.82 5.61
N ILE A 132 -17.85 -9.45 6.08
CA ILE A 132 -18.07 -10.90 6.07
C ILE A 132 -19.13 -11.19 5.01
N TYR A 133 -18.75 -11.92 3.95
CA TYR A 133 -19.65 -12.35 2.87
C TYR A 133 -20.56 -11.23 2.33
N GLY A 134 -20.00 -10.04 2.04
CA GLY A 134 -20.79 -8.91 1.53
C GLY A 134 -21.49 -8.07 2.60
N LYS A 135 -21.37 -8.42 3.88
CA LYS A 135 -22.02 -7.73 5.00
C LYS A 135 -21.00 -7.06 5.91
N LYS A 136 -21.25 -5.79 6.24
CA LYS A 136 -20.41 -5.04 7.19
C LYS A 136 -20.77 -5.44 8.62
N ILE A 137 -19.79 -5.96 9.34
CA ILE A 137 -19.91 -6.41 10.73
C ILE A 137 -18.93 -5.62 11.57
N LYS A 138 -19.40 -5.09 12.69
CA LYS A 138 -18.56 -4.48 13.71
C LYS A 138 -18.08 -5.55 14.66
N GLU A 139 -16.77 -5.60 14.84
CA GLU A 139 -16.12 -6.51 15.78
C GLU A 139 -15.03 -5.81 16.56
N THR A 140 -14.78 -6.33 17.75
CA THR A 140 -13.65 -5.89 18.57
C THR A 140 -12.41 -6.65 18.13
N VAL A 141 -11.41 -5.90 17.69
CA VAL A 141 -10.09 -6.41 17.34
C VAL A 141 -9.06 -5.85 18.32
N TYR A 142 -7.87 -6.42 18.31
CA TYR A 142 -6.76 -6.00 19.16
C TYR A 142 -5.74 -5.21 18.33
N SER A 143 -5.06 -4.27 18.98
CA SER A 143 -3.99 -3.48 18.41
C SER A 143 -2.81 -3.47 19.35
N SER A 144 -1.63 -3.84 18.84
CA SER A 144 -0.37 -3.71 19.55
C SER A 144 0.49 -2.68 18.85
N ASN A 145 1.02 -1.73 19.61
CA ASN A 145 1.82 -0.63 19.08
C ASN A 145 3.18 -0.60 19.76
N LEU A 146 4.24 -0.51 18.98
CA LEU A 146 5.61 -0.28 19.44
C LEU A 146 6.07 1.08 18.93
N SER A 147 6.18 2.05 19.84
CA SER A 147 6.64 3.41 19.56
C SER A 147 8.09 3.59 20.01
N MET A 148 8.92 4.07 19.10
CA MET A 148 10.32 4.42 19.39
C MET A 148 10.42 5.82 20.00
N LYS A 149 11.26 5.98 21.03
CA LYS A 149 11.60 7.28 21.64
C LYS A 149 12.99 7.78 21.23
N GLU A 150 13.78 6.91 20.61
CA GLU A 150 15.09 7.19 20.04
C GLU A 150 15.23 6.44 18.69
N GLN A 151 16.16 6.86 17.85
CA GLN A 151 16.41 6.23 16.56
C GLN A 151 17.16 4.91 16.77
N ILE A 152 16.43 3.80 16.74
CA ILE A 152 16.99 2.45 16.90
C ILE A 152 16.81 1.67 15.60
N PRO A 153 17.80 1.65 14.69
CA PRO A 153 17.70 0.81 13.51
C PRO A 153 17.62 -0.67 13.88
N GLY A 154 16.91 -1.43 13.05
CA GLY A 154 16.91 -2.88 13.12
C GLY A 154 15.62 -3.52 12.66
N THR A 155 15.52 -4.79 13.02
CA THR A 155 14.38 -5.66 12.69
C THR A 155 13.54 -5.87 13.93
N PHE A 156 12.26 -5.50 13.84
CA PHE A 156 11.29 -5.60 14.92
C PHE A 156 10.26 -6.65 14.57
N THR A 157 10.06 -7.62 15.45
CA THR A 157 9.07 -8.68 15.23
C THR A 157 8.04 -8.64 16.35
N VAL A 158 6.76 -8.68 16.02
CA VAL A 158 5.71 -8.97 17.02
C VAL A 158 5.26 -10.40 16.87
N MET A 159 5.13 -11.09 18.00
CA MET A 159 4.59 -12.43 18.11
C MET A 159 3.26 -12.37 18.84
N LEU A 160 2.24 -12.92 18.21
CA LEU A 160 0.88 -13.05 18.73
C LEU A 160 0.65 -14.55 18.96
N SER A 161 0.11 -14.93 20.11
CA SER A 161 -0.11 -16.34 20.44
C SER A 161 -1.38 -16.56 21.25
N ASN A 162 -2.02 -17.70 21.03
CA ASN A 162 -3.05 -18.24 21.89
C ASN A 162 -2.86 -19.75 22.07
N GLU A 163 -3.83 -20.43 22.65
CA GLU A 163 -3.74 -21.88 22.91
C GLU A 163 -3.69 -22.75 21.63
N TYR A 164 -4.06 -22.19 20.47
CA TYR A 164 -4.08 -22.91 19.19
C TYR A 164 -2.80 -22.70 18.37
N GLY A 165 -1.99 -21.70 18.71
CA GLY A 165 -0.71 -21.46 18.05
C GLY A 165 -0.29 -20.00 18.04
N GLN A 166 0.61 -19.67 17.12
CA GLN A 166 1.26 -18.37 17.06
C GLN A 166 1.43 -17.87 15.63
N VAL A 167 1.36 -16.55 15.48
CA VAL A 167 1.68 -15.84 14.23
C VAL A 167 2.67 -14.72 14.55
N ARG A 168 3.52 -14.39 13.57
CA ARG A 168 4.49 -13.29 13.69
C ARG A 168 4.51 -12.43 12.44
N THR A 169 4.81 -11.15 12.63
CA THR A 169 5.12 -10.22 11.54
C THR A 169 6.32 -9.36 11.91
N THR A 170 7.03 -8.90 10.88
CA THR A 170 8.34 -8.28 11.02
C THR A 170 8.38 -6.94 10.28
N PHE A 171 8.97 -5.94 10.93
CA PHE A 171 9.23 -4.61 10.43
C PHE A 171 10.73 -4.39 10.34
N ASN A 172 11.22 -3.96 9.19
CA ASN A 172 12.61 -3.54 9.03
C ASN A 172 12.64 -2.02 8.97
N TRP A 173 13.32 -1.40 9.92
CA TRP A 173 13.43 0.05 9.98
C TRP A 173 14.88 0.50 10.09
N LYS A 174 15.19 1.54 9.33
CA LYS A 174 16.46 2.26 9.37
C LYS A 174 16.15 3.75 9.23
N PRO A 175 16.82 4.63 10.00
CA PRO A 175 16.67 6.05 9.78
C PRO A 175 17.15 6.40 8.38
N GLU A 176 16.49 7.36 7.75
CA GLU A 176 16.98 7.91 6.49
C GLU A 176 18.30 8.65 6.77
N GLU A 177 19.33 8.35 5.99
CA GLU A 177 20.61 9.02 6.18
C GLU A 177 20.46 10.50 5.79
N PRO A 178 20.88 11.45 6.65
CA PRO A 178 20.75 12.88 6.36
C PRO A 178 21.46 13.31 5.06
N GLY A 179 22.38 12.48 4.53
CA GLY A 179 23.05 12.71 3.26
C GLY A 179 22.17 12.54 2.01
N GLN A 180 21.13 11.68 2.02
CA GLN A 180 20.37 11.39 0.80
C GLN A 180 19.58 12.61 0.31
N LEU A 181 18.91 13.32 1.22
CA LEU A 181 18.20 14.58 0.88
C LEU A 181 19.17 15.67 0.42
N PHE A 182 20.38 15.70 0.98
CA PHE A 182 21.42 16.65 0.57
C PHE A 182 21.90 16.39 -0.86
N PHE A 183 22.09 15.13 -1.25
CA PHE A 183 22.47 14.77 -2.61
C PHE A 183 21.37 15.10 -3.62
N PHE A 184 20.09 14.82 -3.32
CA PHE A 184 18.99 15.21 -4.20
C PHE A 184 18.87 16.73 -4.31
N GLY A 185 18.98 17.46 -3.19
CA GLY A 185 18.98 18.93 -3.19
C GLY A 185 20.14 19.50 -4.03
N LEU A 186 21.35 18.96 -3.86
CA LEU A 186 22.53 19.39 -4.61
C LEU A 186 22.41 19.07 -6.10
N LEU A 187 21.85 17.91 -6.46
CA LEU A 187 21.69 17.47 -7.85
C LEU A 187 20.61 18.28 -8.59
N VAL A 188 19.53 18.66 -7.89
CA VAL A 188 18.54 19.62 -8.41
C VAL A 188 19.16 21.01 -8.57
N LEU A 189 19.96 21.47 -7.59
CA LEU A 189 20.60 22.78 -7.65
C LEU A 189 21.62 22.85 -8.79
N THR A 190 22.47 21.83 -8.97
CA THR A 190 23.42 21.78 -10.08
C THR A 190 22.71 21.66 -11.42
N GLY A 191 21.63 20.88 -11.50
CA GLY A 191 20.76 20.81 -12.68
C GLY A 191 20.17 22.18 -13.06
N MET A 192 19.66 22.94 -12.08
CA MET A 192 19.15 24.30 -12.31
C MET A 192 20.25 25.27 -12.74
N ILE A 193 21.43 25.21 -12.13
CA ILE A 193 22.58 26.05 -12.50
C ILE A 193 23.01 25.77 -13.94
N VAL A 194 23.11 24.50 -14.35
CA VAL A 194 23.44 24.11 -15.73
C VAL A 194 22.37 24.61 -16.71
N PHE A 195 21.09 24.51 -16.34
CA PHE A 195 20.00 25.02 -17.17
C PHE A 195 20.06 26.55 -17.34
N ILE A 196 20.34 27.30 -16.27
CA ILE A 196 20.46 28.76 -16.33
C ILE A 196 21.68 29.17 -17.19
N LEU A 197 22.81 28.51 -17.01
CA LEU A 197 24.02 28.80 -17.78
C LEU A 197 23.84 28.48 -19.26
N THR A 198 23.23 27.34 -19.60
CA THR A 198 22.95 26.97 -21.00
C THR A 198 21.94 27.92 -21.65
N ALA A 199 20.87 28.31 -20.95
CA ALA A 199 19.92 29.31 -21.42
C ALA A 199 20.59 30.69 -21.64
N GLY A 200 21.48 31.11 -20.74
CA GLY A 200 22.27 32.34 -20.87
C GLY A 200 23.19 32.33 -22.09
N VAL A 201 23.92 31.23 -22.32
CA VAL A 201 24.79 31.05 -23.50
C VAL A 201 23.97 31.09 -24.78
N ILE A 202 22.82 30.40 -24.83
CA ILE A 202 21.91 30.42 -25.99
C ILE A 202 21.44 31.86 -26.28
N ALA A 203 21.05 32.63 -25.26
CA ALA A 203 20.63 34.01 -25.43
C ALA A 203 21.75 34.92 -25.98
N VAL A 204 23.00 34.72 -25.53
CA VAL A 204 24.17 35.45 -26.05
C VAL A 204 24.43 35.09 -27.52
N VAL A 205 24.40 33.80 -27.87
CA VAL A 205 24.59 33.34 -29.26
C VAL A 205 23.52 33.91 -30.19
N ILE A 206 22.26 33.93 -29.76
CA ILE A 206 21.15 34.54 -30.52
C ILE A 206 21.40 36.04 -30.73
N LYS A 207 21.84 36.76 -29.69
CA LYS A 207 22.14 38.21 -29.77
C LYS A 207 23.33 38.51 -30.69
N ILE A 208 24.39 37.71 -30.64
CA ILE A 208 25.55 37.83 -31.53
C ILE A 208 25.12 37.58 -32.98
N LYS A 209 24.37 36.50 -33.24
CA LYS A 209 23.88 36.18 -34.59
C LYS A 209 23.02 37.30 -35.16
N SER A 210 22.06 37.80 -34.38
CA SER A 210 21.24 38.96 -34.76
C SER A 210 22.08 40.20 -35.08
N THR A 211 23.13 40.48 -34.30
CA THR A 211 24.01 41.64 -34.54
C THR A 211 24.84 41.45 -35.81
N ILE A 212 25.34 40.24 -36.07
CA ILE A 212 26.07 39.89 -37.29
C ILE A 212 25.15 40.04 -38.52
N ASP A 213 23.91 39.56 -38.43
CA ASP A 213 22.93 39.67 -39.53
C ASP A 213 22.62 41.15 -39.82
N ILE A 214 22.48 42.00 -38.79
CA ILE A 214 22.31 43.46 -38.95
C ILE A 214 23.55 44.08 -39.62
N MET A 215 24.77 43.71 -39.18
CA MET A 215 26.01 44.23 -39.76
C MET A 215 26.21 43.79 -41.21
N GLN A 216 25.87 42.55 -41.56
CA GLN A 216 25.92 42.06 -42.94
C GLN A 216 24.89 42.75 -43.83
N HIS A 217 23.68 43.00 -43.30
CA HIS A 217 22.65 43.74 -44.02
C HIS A 217 23.04 45.21 -44.27
N GLN A 218 23.77 45.84 -43.34
CA GLN A 218 24.25 47.23 -43.50
C GLN A 218 25.51 47.37 -44.36
N ARG A 219 26.35 46.33 -44.49
CA ARG A 219 27.56 46.38 -45.34
C ARG A 219 27.30 46.25 -46.85
N MET A 220 26.06 46.01 -47.30
CA MET A 220 25.71 45.86 -48.72
C MET A 220 25.16 47.12 -49.40
N LYS A 221 25.61 48.33 -49.02
CA LYS A 221 25.25 49.57 -49.74
C LYS A 221 26.39 50.59 -49.84
N ILE A 222 27.59 50.16 -50.24
CA ILE A 222 28.61 51.09 -50.74
C ILE A 222 29.09 50.60 -52.11
N PRO A 223 28.61 51.20 -53.22
CA PRO A 223 29.20 50.98 -54.53
C PRO A 223 30.53 51.76 -54.60
N LEU A 224 31.66 51.07 -54.40
CA LEU A 224 32.98 51.62 -54.69
C LEU A 224 33.35 51.26 -56.13
N THR A 225 32.98 52.12 -57.07
CA THR A 225 33.51 52.10 -58.44
C THR A 225 34.85 52.83 -58.43
N TYR A 226 35.96 52.10 -58.33
CA TYR A 226 37.30 52.64 -58.60
C TYR A 226 37.87 51.91 -59.82
N THR A 227 37.99 52.67 -60.92
CA THR A 227 38.68 52.28 -62.14
C THR A 227 40.18 52.43 -61.89
N ILE A 228 40.94 51.34 -61.89
CA ILE A 228 42.40 51.35 -61.81
C ILE A 228 42.93 50.85 -63.16
N GLU A 229 43.67 51.71 -63.85
CA GLU A 229 44.38 51.35 -65.08
C GLU A 229 45.53 50.37 -64.80
N PRO A 230 45.76 49.37 -65.66
CA PRO A 230 46.78 48.36 -65.45
C PRO A 230 48.17 48.86 -65.84
N THR A 231 49.10 48.89 -64.88
CA THR A 231 50.55 48.91 -65.15
C THR A 231 51.11 47.48 -65.16
N PRO A 232 52.00 47.12 -66.11
CA PRO A 232 52.41 45.75 -66.35
C PRO A 232 53.71 45.41 -65.61
N ASN A 233 53.63 44.85 -64.40
CA ASN A 233 54.63 43.88 -63.90
C ASN A 233 54.25 43.40 -62.49
N MET A 234 53.66 42.20 -62.40
CA MET A 234 53.84 41.24 -61.29
C MET A 234 52.87 40.06 -61.51
N LYS A 235 53.10 39.34 -62.61
CA LYS A 235 52.66 37.93 -62.71
C LYS A 235 53.72 37.10 -61.98
N ASN A 236 53.25 36.27 -61.06
CA ASN A 236 53.97 35.21 -60.34
C ASN A 236 54.55 35.64 -58.97
N ARG A 237 53.88 35.22 -57.88
CA ARG A 237 54.46 34.65 -56.63
C ARG A 237 53.73 34.91 -55.30
N VAL A 238 52.43 35.22 -55.25
CA VAL A 238 51.72 35.32 -53.94
C VAL A 238 50.45 34.44 -53.83
N LEU A 239 50.12 33.66 -54.86
CA LEU A 239 49.01 32.68 -54.78
C LEU A 239 49.46 31.22 -54.76
N ASP A 240 50.72 31.01 -54.43
CA ASP A 240 51.23 29.75 -53.95
C ASP A 240 51.89 30.12 -52.62
N ILE A 241 51.60 29.54 -51.47
CA ILE A 241 51.03 28.24 -51.22
C ILE A 241 51.04 28.17 -49.68
N ILE A 242 49.95 27.69 -49.09
CA ILE A 242 50.06 26.62 -48.10
C ILE A 242 50.43 26.99 -46.64
N TRP A 243 49.39 26.92 -45.79
CA TRP A 243 49.23 25.78 -44.86
C TRP A 243 49.96 25.78 -43.52
N LYS A 244 50.08 26.89 -42.78
CA LYS A 244 50.53 26.82 -41.38
C LYS A 244 49.87 27.84 -40.45
N PHE A 245 48.57 27.70 -40.20
CA PHE A 245 47.95 28.27 -39.00
C PHE A 245 46.91 27.32 -38.35
N LEU A 246 47.16 26.01 -38.50
CA LEU A 246 46.54 24.96 -37.70
C LEU A 246 47.64 24.07 -37.11
N THR A 247 48.26 24.58 -36.06
CA THR A 247 48.89 23.85 -34.94
C THR A 247 48.80 24.74 -33.71
#